data_AF-A0AAQ3XJZ3-F1
#
_entry.id   AF-A0AAQ3XJZ3-F1
#
_cell.length_a   1.000
_cell.length_b   1.000
_cell.length_c   1.000
_cell.angle_alpha   90.00
_cell.angle_beta   90.00
_cell.angle_gamma   90.00
#
_symmetry.space_group_name_H-M   'P 1'
#
loop_
_entity.id
_entity.type
_entity.pdbx_description
1 polymer ?
#
loop_
_entity_poly.entity_id
_entity_poly.type
_entity_poly.pdbx_seq_one_letter_code
_entity_poly.pdbx_strand_id
1 'polypeptide(L)' 'MSEAEGAPEVGGGGAKEQDRFLPIANIGRIMRRAVPDNGKIAKDAKDSVQECVSEFISFITSE' A
#
# COMPACT_ATOMS: atom_id res chain seq x y z
N MET A 1 8.88 -38.47 17.90
CA MET A 1 10.06 -37.65 18.26
C MET A 1 9.91 -36.32 17.55
N SER A 2 9.83 -35.24 18.35
CA SER A 2 9.91 -33.79 18.06
C SER A 2 9.10 -33.26 16.87
N GLU A 3 7.96 -32.59 17.04
CA GLU A 3 7.73 -31.23 17.59
C GLU A 3 8.48 -30.11 16.87
N ALA A 4 7.71 -29.33 16.10
CA ALA A 4 7.78 -27.88 15.96
C ALA A 4 6.36 -27.45 15.51
N GLU A 5 5.42 -27.26 16.44
CA GLU A 5 5.13 -26.00 17.14
C GLU A 5 4.93 -24.83 16.16
N GLY A 6 3.67 -24.37 16.11
CA GLY A 6 3.14 -23.53 15.04
C GLY A 6 3.45 -22.05 15.16
N ALA A 7 3.36 -21.37 14.02
CA ALA A 7 3.02 -19.97 13.99
C ALA A 7 1.49 -19.85 14.05
N PRO A 8 0.92 -18.98 14.90
CA PRO A 8 -0.51 -18.75 14.88
C PRO A 8 -0.83 -18.05 13.56
N GLU A 9 -1.66 -18.68 12.74
CA GLU A 9 -2.40 -17.98 11.69
C GLU A 9 -3.35 -16.99 12.37
N VAL A 10 -2.82 -15.82 12.73
CA VAL A 10 -3.63 -14.71 13.21
C VAL A 10 -4.50 -14.25 12.05
N GLY A 11 -5.77 -14.65 12.16
CA GLY A 11 -6.90 -14.22 11.37
C GLY A 11 -7.06 -12.70 11.44
N GLY A 12 -6.47 -12.04 10.45
CA GLY A 12 -6.43 -10.59 10.31
C GLY A 12 -6.06 -10.22 8.88
N GLY A 13 -6.64 -10.90 7.90
CA GLY A 13 -6.28 -10.75 6.48
C GLY A 13 -6.40 -9.32 5.96
N GLY A 14 -7.28 -8.50 6.53
CA GLY A 14 -7.46 -7.09 6.14
C GLY A 14 -6.52 -6.09 6.83
N ALA A 15 -6.06 -6.37 8.06
CA ALA A 15 -5.20 -5.45 8.81
C ALA A 15 -3.75 -5.51 8.30
N LYS A 16 -3.25 -6.72 8.05
CA LYS A 16 -1.90 -6.97 7.53
C LYS A 16 -1.70 -6.41 6.12
N GLU A 17 -2.77 -6.35 5.33
CA GLU A 17 -2.70 -5.78 3.98
C GLU A 17 -2.60 -4.26 4.01
N GLN A 18 -3.30 -3.59 4.93
CA GLN A 18 -3.22 -2.14 5.10
C GLN A 18 -1.83 -1.68 5.57
N ASP A 19 -1.11 -2.48 6.37
CA ASP A 19 0.27 -2.17 6.77
C ASP A 19 1.25 -2.08 5.58
N ARG A 20 0.91 -2.71 4.44
CA ARG A 20 1.75 -2.69 3.23
C ARG A 20 1.58 -1.43 2.38
N PHE A 21 0.54 -0.63 2.65
CA PHE A 21 0.19 0.53 1.84
C PHE A 21 0.31 1.82 2.64
N LEU A 22 0.79 2.87 1.99
CA LEU A 22 0.68 4.21 2.55
C LEU A 22 -0.80 4.64 2.58
N PRO A 23 -1.24 5.44 3.57
CA PRO A 23 -2.62 5.91 3.62
C PRO A 23 -3.04 6.61 2.32
N ILE A 24 -4.20 6.24 1.76
CA ILE A 24 -4.71 6.77 0.49
C ILE A 24 -4.85 8.31 0.50
N ALA A 25 -5.08 8.90 1.67
CA ALA A 25 -5.13 10.35 1.85
C ALA A 25 -3.77 11.02 1.56
N ASN A 26 -2.67 10.36 1.91
CA ASN A 26 -1.33 10.86 1.65
C ASN A 26 -1.00 10.76 0.16
N ILE A 27 -1.36 9.65 -0.49
CA ILE A 27 -1.27 9.49 -1.95
C ILE A 27 -2.04 10.61 -2.66
N GLY A 28 -3.29 10.83 -2.29
CA GLY A 28 -4.12 11.90 -2.86
C GLY A 28 -3.52 13.30 -2.68
N ARG A 29 -2.94 13.61 -1.50
CA ARG A 29 -2.30 14.91 -1.23
C ARG A 29 -1.06 15.13 -2.10
N ILE A 30 -0.26 14.09 -2.33
CA ILE A 30 0.94 14.17 -3.18
C ILE A 30 0.54 14.31 -4.65
N MET A 31 -0.36 13.43 -5.14
CA MET A 31 -0.85 13.49 -6.51
C MET A 31 -1.48 14.85 -6.86
N ARG A 32 -2.16 15.49 -5.89
CA ARG A 32 -2.75 16.83 -6.06
C ARG A 32 -1.71 17.91 -6.41
N ARG A 33 -0.46 17.77 -5.97
CA ARG A 33 0.62 18.72 -6.29
C ARG A 33 1.09 18.60 -7.74
N ALA A 34 0.83 17.48 -8.40
CA ALA A 34 1.22 17.20 -9.78
C ALA A 34 0.10 17.51 -10.80
N VAL A 35 -1.06 17.97 -10.34
CA VAL A 35 -2.26 18.20 -11.16
C VAL A 35 -2.69 19.67 -10.98
N PRO A 36 -3.23 20.34 -12.02
CA PRO A 36 -3.78 21.69 -11.89
C PRO A 36 -4.84 21.81 -10.79
N ASP A 37 -5.05 23.01 -10.25
CA ASP A 37 -5.97 23.27 -9.12
C ASP A 37 -7.42 22.79 -9.36
N ASN A 38 -7.89 22.84 -10.61
CA ASN A 38 -9.23 22.38 -11.00
C ASN A 38 -9.25 20.93 -11.51
N GLY A 39 -8.09 20.28 -11.63
CA GLY A 39 -8.00 18.91 -12.11
C GLY A 39 -8.63 17.93 -11.14
N LYS A 40 -9.24 16.86 -11.65
CA LYS A 40 -9.84 15.79 -10.85
C LYS A 40 -8.94 14.56 -10.87
N ILE A 41 -8.81 13.89 -9.74
CA ILE A 41 -8.10 12.62 -9.62
C ILE A 41 -9.15 11.54 -9.34
N ALA A 42 -9.29 10.59 -10.25
CA ALA A 42 -10.19 9.45 -10.10
C ALA A 42 -9.80 8.61 -8.88
N LYS A 43 -10.78 7.89 -8.30
CA LYS A 43 -10.51 6.97 -7.18
C LYS A 43 -9.51 5.88 -7.62
N ASP A 44 -9.80 5.24 -8.75
CA ASP A 44 -8.99 4.15 -9.30
C ASP A 44 -7.55 4.60 -9.58
N ALA A 45 -7.34 5.86 -9.98
CA ALA A 45 -6.00 6.40 -10.16
C ALA A 45 -5.21 6.51 -8.84
N LYS A 46 -5.87 6.77 -7.71
CA LYS A 46 -5.21 6.79 -6.40
C LYS A 46 -4.91 5.36 -5.94
N ASP A 47 -5.82 4.42 -6.19
CA ASP A 47 -5.67 3.02 -5.83
C ASP A 47 -4.49 2.41 -6.64
N SER A 48 -4.41 2.64 -7.95
CA SER A 48 -3.26 2.18 -8.76
C SER A 48 -1.92 2.80 -8.33
N VAL A 49 -1.89 4.11 -8.00
CA VAL A 49 -0.64 4.73 -7.53
C VAL A 49 -0.25 4.22 -6.14
N GLN A 50 -1.21 3.88 -5.28
CA GLN A 50 -0.96 3.24 -3.98
C GLN A 50 -0.31 1.87 -4.16
N GLU A 51 -0.77 1.06 -5.12
CA GLU A 51 -0.15 -0.22 -5.46
C GLU A 51 1.27 -0.02 -6.02
N CYS A 52 1.42 0.86 -7.02
CA CYS A 52 2.71 1.11 -7.66
C CYS A 52 3.77 1.67 -6.70
N VAL A 53 3.40 2.52 -5.74
CA VAL A 53 4.39 3.06 -4.78
C VAL A 53 4.86 1.99 -3.79
N SER A 54 3.98 1.08 -3.38
CA SER A 54 4.37 -0.05 -2.53
C SER A 54 5.27 -1.03 -3.27
N GLU A 55 4.97 -1.30 -4.54
CA GLU A 55 5.86 -2.06 -5.42
C GLU A 55 7.21 -1.35 -5.61
N PHE A 56 7.20 -0.04 -5.86
CA PHE A 56 8.43 0.74 -6.02
C PHE A 56 9.31 0.72 -4.78
N ILE A 57 8.74 0.88 -3.58
CA ILE A 57 9.48 0.75 -2.32
C ILE A 57 10.06 -0.66 -2.23
N SER A 58 9.25 -1.69 -2.46
CA SER A 58 9.69 -3.08 -2.43
C SER A 58 10.84 -3.35 -3.39
N PHE A 59 10.76 -2.80 -4.61
CA PHE A 59 11.81 -2.88 -5.63
C PHE A 59 13.11 -2.25 -5.13
N ILE A 60 13.07 -0.99 -4.67
CA ILE A 60 14.25 -0.26 -4.19
C ILE A 60 14.88 -0.90 -2.94
N THR A 61 14.09 -1.55 -2.08
CA THR A 61 14.61 -2.16 -0.84
C THR A 61 15.00 -3.63 -0.99
N SER A 62 14.64 -4.29 -2.10
CA SER A 62 14.91 -5.72 -2.32
C SER A 62 15.97 -6.01 -3.38
N GLU A 63 16.29 -5.05 -4.26
CA GLU A 63 17.50 -5.04 -5.09
C GLU A 63 18.67 -4.34 -4.37
#